data_AF-A0A965NME1-F1
#
_entry.id   AF-A0A965NME1-F1
#
_cell.length_a   1.000
_cell.length_b   1.000
_cell.length_c   1.000
_cell.angle_alpha   90.00
_cell.angle_beta   90.00
_cell.angle_gamma   90.00
#
_symmetry.space_group_name_H-M   'P 1'
#
loop_
_entity.id
_entity.type
_entity.pdbx_description
1 polymer ?
#
loop_
_entity_poly.entity_id
_entity_poly.type
_entity_poly.pdbx_seq_one_letter_code
_entity_poly.pdbx_strand_id
1 'polypeptide(L)'
;MIIPLFFTGLRFVLTPVIMYYIAHAQCVYAFIVFACAACTDFLDGLSARYLHQETQVGALLDPLADKVLISGVLYALWMYTGCVPTWFVCLVVIKELLLIAGTVLLLEKKYDVSVQPIFAAKVTMFLQCVYVMGICMQYHIQLMQGLLIVCALLHVYVLGVYATRLQKMKVM
;
A
#
# COMPACT_ATOMS: atom_id res chain seq x y z
N MET A 1 -19.59 -5.22 -12.50
CA MET A 1 -18.69 -6.30 -12.06
C MET A 1 -17.31 -6.18 -12.71
N ILE A 2 -17.24 -5.95 -14.03
CA ILE A 2 -15.97 -5.97 -14.79
C ILE A 2 -15.10 -4.74 -14.52
N ILE A 3 -15.72 -3.59 -14.25
CA ILE A 3 -15.01 -2.30 -14.14
C ILE A 3 -14.03 -2.29 -12.95
N PRO A 4 -14.42 -2.66 -11.71
CA PRO A 4 -13.48 -2.65 -10.60
C PRO A 4 -12.36 -3.67 -10.76
N LEU A 5 -12.72 -4.91 -11.09
CA LEU A 5 -11.75 -5.98 -11.33
C LEU A 5 -10.71 -5.62 -12.41
N PHE A 6 -11.12 -4.85 -13.41
CA PHE A 6 -10.20 -4.34 -14.44
C PHE A 6 -9.17 -3.36 -13.87
N PHE A 7 -9.58 -2.41 -13.01
CA PHE A 7 -8.64 -1.48 -12.37
C PHE A 7 -7.72 -2.18 -11.36
N THR A 8 -8.21 -3.17 -10.63
CA THR A 8 -7.38 -4.04 -9.78
C THR A 8 -6.33 -4.78 -10.61
N GLY A 9 -6.76 -5.43 -11.69
CA GLY A 9 -5.87 -6.15 -12.60
C GLY A 9 -4.85 -5.22 -13.26
N LEU A 10 -5.27 -4.02 -13.63
CA LEU A 10 -4.40 -2.99 -14.18
C LEU A 10 -3.29 -2.64 -13.20
N ARG A 11 -3.56 -2.46 -11.90
CA ARG A 11 -2.53 -2.20 -10.89
C ARG A 11 -1.49 -3.32 -10.81
N PHE A 12 -1.91 -4.58 -10.89
CA PHE A 12 -0.97 -5.71 -10.93
C PHE A 12 -0.06 -5.67 -12.15
N VAL A 13 -0.58 -5.25 -13.32
CA VAL A 13 0.22 -5.12 -14.56
C VAL A 13 1.08 -3.86 -14.56
N LEU A 14 0.58 -2.76 -14.01
CA LEU A 14 1.33 -1.50 -13.94
C LEU A 14 2.49 -1.58 -12.94
N THR A 15 2.39 -2.38 -11.88
CA THR A 15 3.46 -2.54 -10.90
C THR A 15 4.81 -2.94 -11.55
N PRO A 16 4.93 -4.05 -12.30
CA PRO A 16 6.18 -4.41 -12.97
C PRO A 16 6.60 -3.39 -14.04
N VAL A 17 5.65 -2.70 -14.69
CA VAL A 17 5.97 -1.61 -15.63
C VAL A 17 6.65 -0.45 -14.92
N ILE A 18 6.16 -0.05 -13.73
CA ILE A 18 6.79 0.99 -12.91
C ILE A 18 8.18 0.53 -12.46
N MET A 19 8.31 -0.73 -12.01
CA MET A 19 9.61 -1.31 -11.62
C MET A 19 10.60 -1.30 -12.80
N TYR A 20 10.14 -1.59 -14.02
CA TYR A 20 10.95 -1.51 -15.23
C TYR A 20 11.48 -0.09 -15.47
N TYR A 21 10.62 0.93 -15.38
CA TYR A 21 11.05 2.32 -15.55
C TYR A 21 12.05 2.75 -14.49
N ILE A 22 11.85 2.34 -13.23
CA ILE A 22 12.81 2.61 -12.14
C ILE A 22 14.16 1.94 -12.44
N ALA A 23 14.16 0.69 -12.89
CA ALA A 23 15.37 -0.05 -13.22
C ALA A 23 16.19 0.59 -14.36
N HIS A 24 15.53 1.30 -15.28
CA HIS A 24 16.18 1.99 -16.40
C HIS A 24 16.46 3.48 -16.11
N ALA A 25 16.43 3.89 -14.84
CA ALA A 25 16.59 5.28 -14.41
C ALA A 25 15.60 6.28 -15.06
N GLN A 26 14.47 5.78 -15.55
CA GLN A 26 13.40 6.54 -16.19
C GLN A 26 12.36 6.99 -15.14
N CYS A 27 12.82 7.66 -14.08
CA CYS A 27 12.01 7.95 -12.89
C CYS A 27 10.80 8.85 -13.17
N VAL A 28 10.86 9.72 -14.19
CA VAL A 28 9.71 10.55 -14.61
C VAL A 28 8.58 9.68 -15.17
N TYR A 29 8.90 8.68 -15.99
CA TYR A 29 7.91 7.73 -16.50
C TYR A 29 7.35 6.86 -15.37
N ALA A 30 8.21 6.40 -14.45
CA ALA A 30 7.78 5.68 -13.26
C ALA A 30 6.79 6.51 -12.42
N PHE A 31 7.07 7.80 -12.22
CA PHE A 31 6.17 8.74 -11.53
C PHE A 31 4.81 8.84 -12.24
N ILE A 32 4.80 9.08 -13.57
CA ILE A 32 3.57 9.26 -14.32
C ILE A 32 2.70 8.01 -14.21
N VAL A 33 3.29 6.83 -14.43
CA VAL A 33 2.57 5.56 -14.39
C VAL A 33 2.09 5.25 -12.97
N PHE A 34 2.91 5.51 -11.94
CA PHE A 34 2.51 5.34 -10.55
C PHE A 34 1.38 6.30 -10.15
N ALA A 35 1.43 7.56 -10.57
CA ALA A 35 0.38 8.53 -10.34
C ALA A 35 -0.93 8.12 -11.02
N CYS A 36 -0.87 7.63 -12.27
CA CYS A 36 -2.03 7.05 -12.93
C CYS A 36 -2.60 5.86 -12.16
N ALA A 37 -1.76 4.93 -11.70
CA ALA A 37 -2.19 3.77 -10.91
C ALA A 37 -2.84 4.18 -9.57
N ALA A 38 -2.25 5.14 -8.86
CA ALA A 38 -2.79 5.66 -7.61
C ALA A 38 -4.12 6.41 -7.82
N CYS A 39 -4.26 7.16 -8.92
CA CYS A 39 -5.52 7.80 -9.27
C CYS A 39 -6.62 6.79 -9.61
N THR A 40 -6.27 5.67 -10.28
CA THR A 40 -7.26 4.64 -10.61
C THR A 40 -7.85 3.97 -9.38
N ASP A 41 -7.09 3.81 -8.29
CA ASP A 41 -7.60 3.27 -7.01
C ASP A 41 -8.70 4.18 -6.41
N PHE A 42 -8.45 5.50 -6.40
CA PHE A 42 -9.44 6.45 -5.92
C PHE A 42 -10.72 6.46 -6.75
N LEU A 43 -10.58 6.34 -8.08
CA LEU A 43 -11.71 6.26 -8.99
C LEU A 43 -12.49 4.95 -8.84
N ASP A 44 -11.83 3.86 -8.50
CA ASP A 44 -12.47 2.56 -8.33
C ASP A 44 -13.36 2.52 -7.07
N GLY A 45 -12.86 3.11 -5.97
CA GLY A 45 -13.63 3.27 -4.74
C GLY A 45 -14.89 4.15 -4.90
N LEU A 46 -14.86 5.10 -5.84
CA LEU A 46 -16.04 5.89 -6.21
C LEU A 46 -16.96 5.08 -7.14
N SER A 47 -16.41 4.47 -8.19
CA SER A 47 -17.17 3.74 -9.20
C SER A 47 -17.91 2.55 -8.62
N ALA A 48 -17.30 1.79 -7.71
CA ALA A 48 -17.93 0.67 -7.03
C ALA A 48 -19.18 1.11 -6.23
N ARG A 49 -19.09 2.27 -5.54
CA ARG A 49 -20.20 2.85 -4.76
C ARG A 49 -21.33 3.38 -5.64
N TYR A 50 -21.00 4.03 -6.75
CA TYR A 50 -22.00 4.59 -7.65
C TYR A 50 -22.69 3.55 -8.53
N LEU A 51 -21.98 2.48 -8.90
CA LEU A 51 -22.50 1.44 -9.79
C LEU A 51 -23.14 0.26 -9.05
N HIS A 52 -23.07 0.21 -7.72
CA HIS A 52 -23.50 -0.94 -6.90
C HIS A 52 -22.87 -2.26 -7.35
N GLN A 53 -21.60 -2.22 -7.79
CA GLN A 53 -20.88 -3.37 -8.36
C GLN A 53 -19.85 -3.94 -7.38
N GLU A 54 -20.17 -3.97 -6.09
CA GLU A 54 -19.31 -4.56 -5.07
C GLU A 54 -19.33 -6.09 -5.20
N THR A 55 -18.14 -6.70 -5.24
CA THR A 55 -17.99 -8.17 -5.27
C THR A 55 -17.04 -8.61 -4.17
N GLN A 56 -17.27 -9.82 -3.64
CA GLN A 56 -16.37 -10.42 -2.65
C GLN A 56 -14.95 -10.60 -3.19
N VAL A 57 -14.82 -10.92 -4.47
CA VAL A 57 -13.52 -11.11 -5.14
C VAL A 57 -12.77 -9.78 -5.28
N GLY A 58 -13.44 -8.73 -5.77
CA GLY A 58 -12.84 -7.39 -5.87
C GLY A 58 -12.42 -6.86 -4.50
N ALA A 59 -13.30 -6.98 -3.49
CA ALA A 59 -13.03 -6.55 -2.12
C ALA A 59 -11.78 -7.22 -1.49
N LEU A 60 -11.43 -8.44 -1.93
CA LEU A 60 -10.21 -9.13 -1.50
C LEU A 60 -8.98 -8.75 -2.35
N LEU A 61 -9.16 -8.63 -3.68
CA LEU A 61 -8.07 -8.34 -4.60
C LEU A 61 -7.60 -6.88 -4.54
N ASP A 62 -8.48 -5.93 -4.25
CA ASP A 62 -8.14 -4.50 -4.20
C ASP A 62 -7.06 -4.21 -3.14
N PRO A 63 -7.23 -4.59 -1.85
CA PRO A 63 -6.18 -4.38 -0.85
C PRO A 63 -4.90 -5.15 -1.16
N LEU A 64 -4.98 -6.26 -1.89
CA LEU A 64 -3.81 -7.03 -2.30
C LEU A 64 -3.02 -6.30 -3.40
N ALA A 65 -3.72 -5.79 -4.42
CA ALA A 65 -3.13 -5.02 -5.51
C ALA A 65 -2.44 -3.76 -4.99
N ASP A 66 -3.04 -3.05 -4.04
CA ASP A 66 -2.44 -1.86 -3.41
C ASP A 66 -1.14 -2.17 -2.68
N LYS A 67 -1.13 -3.27 -1.91
CA LYS A 67 0.06 -3.71 -1.20
C LYS A 67 1.16 -4.09 -2.17
N VAL A 68 0.84 -4.81 -3.25
CA VAL A 68 1.80 -5.18 -4.29
C VAL A 68 2.35 -3.95 -5.01
N LEU A 69 1.50 -2.99 -5.35
CA LEU A 69 1.92 -1.74 -5.99
C LEU A 69 2.91 -0.97 -5.11
N ILE A 70 2.54 -0.67 -3.86
CA ILE A 70 3.40 0.12 -2.95
C ILE A 70 4.68 -0.64 -2.60
N SER A 71 4.59 -1.92 -2.24
CA SER A 71 5.75 -2.71 -1.83
C SER A 71 6.70 -2.99 -2.99
N GLY A 72 6.16 -3.29 -4.18
CA GLY A 72 6.96 -3.52 -5.40
C GLY A 72 7.70 -2.27 -5.85
N VAL A 73 7.02 -1.11 -5.81
CA VAL A 73 7.66 0.17 -6.16
C VAL A 73 8.71 0.58 -5.14
N LEU A 74 8.46 0.43 -3.83
CA LEU A 74 9.47 0.69 -2.81
C LEU A 74 10.67 -0.25 -2.94
N TYR A 75 10.44 -1.52 -3.24
CA TYR A 75 11.50 -2.48 -3.50
C TYR A 75 12.34 -2.06 -4.71
N ALA A 76 11.72 -1.65 -5.82
CA ALA A 76 12.46 -1.19 -6.99
C ALA A 76 13.25 0.09 -6.71
N LEU A 77 12.68 1.05 -5.97
CA LEU A 77 13.41 2.25 -5.55
C LEU A 77 14.62 1.89 -4.68
N TRP A 78 14.45 1.00 -3.70
CA TRP A 78 15.56 0.51 -2.89
C TRP A 78 16.66 -0.17 -3.72
N MET A 79 16.26 -1.08 -4.61
CA MET A 79 17.19 -1.91 -5.38
C MET A 79 17.98 -1.09 -6.42
N TYR A 80 17.32 -0.18 -7.14
CA TYR A 80 17.90 0.47 -8.32
C TYR A 80 18.35 1.92 -8.10
N THR A 81 17.79 2.63 -7.10
CA THR A 81 18.18 4.04 -6.84
C THR A 81 18.95 4.22 -5.54
N GLY A 82 18.88 3.26 -4.61
CA GLY A 82 19.52 3.35 -3.30
C GLY A 82 19.00 4.51 -2.42
N CYS A 83 17.95 5.21 -2.86
CA CYS A 83 17.38 6.37 -2.15
C CYS A 83 16.49 5.97 -0.97
N VAL A 84 16.02 4.73 -0.97
CA VAL A 84 15.22 4.15 0.10
C VAL A 84 16.14 3.27 0.94
N PRO A 85 16.21 3.43 2.26
CA PRO A 85 17.05 2.59 3.11
C PRO A 85 16.40 1.22 3.35
N THR A 86 17.24 0.18 3.46
CA THR A 86 16.81 -1.22 3.63
C THR A 86 15.84 -1.40 4.80
N TRP A 87 16.11 -0.74 5.94
CA TRP A 87 15.28 -0.86 7.13
C TRP A 87 13.83 -0.41 6.90
N PHE A 88 13.60 0.59 6.03
CA PHE A 88 12.27 1.10 5.74
C PHE A 88 11.48 0.12 4.87
N VAL A 89 12.13 -0.46 3.85
CA VAL A 89 11.52 -1.52 3.02
C VAL A 89 11.15 -2.72 3.89
N CYS A 90 12.07 -3.20 4.74
CA CYS A 90 11.80 -4.29 5.66
C CYS A 90 10.63 -3.98 6.59
N LEU A 91 10.57 -2.76 7.16
CA LEU A 91 9.49 -2.34 8.03
C LEU A 91 8.13 -2.39 7.33
N VAL A 92 8.02 -1.86 6.11
CA VAL A 92 6.77 -1.88 5.34
C VAL A 92 6.35 -3.31 5.02
N VAL A 93 7.26 -4.14 4.50
CA VAL A 93 6.98 -5.52 4.11
C VAL A 93 6.59 -6.37 5.32
N ILE A 94 7.37 -6.32 6.40
CA ILE A 94 7.09 -7.07 7.64
C ILE A 94 5.75 -6.65 8.20
N LYS A 95 5.45 -5.34 8.24
CA LYS A 95 4.15 -4.86 8.74
C LYS A 95 3.00 -5.41 7.90
N GLU A 96 3.10 -5.41 6.57
CA GLU A 96 2.05 -5.98 5.71
C GLU A 96 1.84 -7.49 5.96
N LEU A 97 2.92 -8.25 6.10
CA LEU A 97 2.85 -9.67 6.43
C LEU A 97 2.21 -9.91 7.80
N LEU A 98 2.56 -9.11 8.82
CA LEU A 98 1.97 -9.22 10.16
C LEU A 98 0.48 -8.91 10.18
N LEU A 99 0.04 -7.89 9.43
CA LEU A 99 -1.38 -7.55 9.30
C LEU A 99 -2.18 -8.68 8.62
N ILE A 100 -1.63 -9.27 7.55
CA ILE A 100 -2.26 -10.39 6.85
C ILE A 100 -2.31 -11.62 7.77
N ALA A 101 -1.17 -12.01 8.35
CA ALA A 101 -1.07 -13.17 9.24
C ALA A 101 -2.00 -13.04 10.46
N GLY A 102 -2.04 -11.87 11.10
CA GLY A 102 -2.93 -11.60 12.22
C GLY A 102 -4.41 -11.74 11.85
N THR A 103 -4.78 -11.34 10.63
CA THR A 103 -6.16 -11.44 10.14
C THR A 103 -6.53 -12.90 9.86
N VAL A 104 -5.66 -13.65 9.20
CA VAL A 104 -5.86 -15.09 8.90
C VAL A 104 -6.02 -15.90 10.20
N LEU A 105 -5.16 -15.68 11.20
CA LEU A 105 -5.22 -16.39 12.49
C LEU A 105 -6.54 -16.16 13.24
N LEU A 106 -7.15 -14.98 13.10
CA LEU A 106 -8.45 -14.70 13.72
C LEU A 106 -9.60 -15.39 12.98
N LEU A 107 -9.55 -15.40 11.64
CA LEU A 107 -10.54 -16.08 10.81
C LEU A 107 -10.53 -17.60 11.06
N GLU A 108 -9.34 -18.21 11.19
CA GLU A 108 -9.21 -19.63 11.56
C GLU A 108 -9.87 -19.95 12.90
N LYS A 109 -9.83 -19.01 13.85
CA LYS A 109 -10.45 -19.14 15.17
C LYS A 109 -11.94 -18.78 15.20
N LYS A 110 -12.53 -18.50 14.03
CA LYS A 110 -13.94 -18.10 13.88
C LYS A 110 -14.34 -16.85 14.70
N TYR A 111 -13.37 -15.98 15.01
CA TYR A 111 -13.70 -14.67 15.55
C TYR A 111 -14.35 -13.81 14.47
N ASP A 112 -15.31 -12.97 14.85
CA ASP A 112 -15.89 -12.01 13.91
C ASP A 112 -14.88 -10.89 13.65
N VAL A 113 -14.18 -11.00 12.52
CA VAL A 113 -13.11 -10.09 12.12
C VAL A 113 -13.72 -8.90 11.38
N SER A 114 -14.53 -8.11 12.07
CA SER A 114 -14.93 -6.79 11.57
C SER A 114 -13.77 -5.81 11.76
N VAL A 115 -12.74 -5.90 10.90
CA VAL A 115 -11.59 -4.97 10.93
C VAL A 115 -12.08 -3.58 10.56
N GLN A 116 -12.46 -2.79 11.56
CA GLN A 116 -12.83 -1.42 11.31
C GLN A 116 -11.64 -0.65 10.73
N PRO A 117 -11.83 0.12 9.64
CA PRO A 117 -10.75 0.83 8.98
C PRO A 117 -10.04 1.77 9.96
N ILE A 118 -8.74 1.56 10.15
CA ILE A 118 -7.90 2.42 11.00
C ILE A 118 -7.62 3.69 10.21
N PHE A 119 -8.14 4.85 10.65
CA PHE A 119 -7.91 6.12 9.96
C PHE A 119 -6.40 6.42 9.77
N ALA A 120 -5.59 6.12 10.79
CA ALA A 120 -4.13 6.26 10.70
C ALA A 120 -3.50 5.42 9.59
N ALA A 121 -4.06 4.25 9.26
CA ALA A 121 -3.57 3.44 8.14
C ALA A 121 -3.81 4.12 6.79
N LYS A 122 -4.93 4.83 6.62
CA LYS A 122 -5.22 5.62 5.41
C LYS A 122 -4.23 6.78 5.25
N VAL A 123 -3.96 7.51 6.35
CA VAL A 123 -2.97 8.59 6.36
C VAL A 123 -1.58 8.05 6.01
N THR A 124 -1.21 6.90 6.57
CA THR A 124 0.07 6.26 6.28
C THR A 124 0.21 5.94 4.80
N MET A 125 -0.81 5.33 4.19
CA MET A 125 -0.80 5.01 2.75
C MET A 125 -0.69 6.27 1.88
N PHE A 126 -1.45 7.32 2.23
CA PHE A 126 -1.38 8.59 1.50
C PHE A 126 0.03 9.21 1.54
N LEU A 127 0.62 9.32 2.74
CA LEU A 127 1.98 9.87 2.89
C LEU A 127 3.03 9.00 2.21
N GLN A 128 2.83 7.69 2.16
CA GLN A 128 3.72 6.77 1.47
C GLN A 128 3.63 6.92 -0.06
N CYS A 129 2.45 7.16 -0.62
CA CYS A 129 2.31 7.55 -2.03
C CYS A 129 3.06 8.85 -2.33
N VAL A 130 2.90 9.86 -1.47
CA VAL A 130 3.61 11.15 -1.60
C VAL A 130 5.12 10.95 -1.53
N TYR A 131 5.60 10.10 -0.62
CA TYR A 131 7.02 9.75 -0.51
C TYR A 131 7.55 9.11 -1.79
N VAL A 132 6.88 8.08 -2.31
CA VAL A 132 7.28 7.40 -3.55
C VAL A 132 7.32 8.39 -4.72
N MET A 133 6.28 9.20 -4.87
CA MET A 133 6.20 10.23 -5.90
C MET A 133 7.33 11.26 -5.80
N GLY A 134 7.63 11.74 -4.59
CA GLY A 134 8.70 12.71 -4.34
C GLY A 134 10.09 12.14 -4.64
N ILE A 135 10.34 10.87 -4.30
CA ILE A 135 11.59 10.17 -4.64
C ILE A 135 11.73 10.00 -6.16
N CYS A 136 10.66 9.60 -6.87
CA CYS A 136 10.70 9.48 -8.33
C CYS A 136 11.01 10.81 -9.03
N MET A 137 10.55 11.93 -8.47
CA MET A 137 10.82 13.28 -8.99
C MET A 137 12.15 13.87 -8.50
N GLN A 138 12.96 13.11 -7.74
CA GLN A 138 14.19 13.59 -7.10
C GLN A 138 13.98 14.88 -6.30
N TYR A 139 12.78 15.06 -5.75
CA TYR A 139 12.40 16.28 -5.04
C TYR A 139 13.08 16.34 -3.68
N HIS A 140 13.80 17.44 -3.40
CA HIS A 140 14.46 17.77 -2.13
C HIS A 140 14.70 16.55 -1.19
N ILE A 141 15.79 15.81 -1.44
CA ILE A 141 16.09 14.54 -0.76
C ILE A 141 16.00 14.64 0.78
N GLN A 142 16.42 15.76 1.37
CA GLN A 142 16.32 16.01 2.82
C GLN A 142 14.88 16.04 3.33
N LEU A 143 13.97 16.68 2.58
CA LEU A 143 12.54 16.71 2.93
C LEU A 143 11.95 15.30 2.86
N MET A 144 12.35 14.52 1.85
CA MET A 144 11.90 13.14 1.69
C MET A 144 12.41 12.22 2.80
N GLN A 145 13.61 12.47 3.34
CA GLN A 145 14.10 11.77 4.53
C GLN A 145 13.25 12.06 5.77
N GLY A 146 12.82 13.32 5.96
CA GLY A 146 11.88 13.67 7.03
C GLY A 146 10.54 12.95 6.88
N LEU A 147 9.98 12.96 5.66
CA LEU A 147 8.73 12.27 5.34
C LEU A 147 8.84 10.75 5.55
N LEU A 148 9.99 10.16 5.23
CA LEU A 148 10.27 8.74 5.45
C LEU A 148 10.17 8.37 6.92
N ILE A 149 10.78 9.16 7.81
CA ILE A 149 10.72 8.94 9.26
C ILE A 149 9.28 9.05 9.75
N VAL A 150 8.52 10.06 9.28
CA VAL A 150 7.10 10.21 9.61
C VAL A 150 6.30 8.98 9.17
N CYS A 151 6.51 8.49 7.94
CA CYS A 151 5.87 7.28 7.45
C CYS A 151 6.23 6.05 8.30
N ALA A 152 7.50 5.91 8.69
CA ALA A 152 7.97 4.81 9.52
C ALA A 152 7.29 4.82 10.90
N LEU A 153 7.23 5.98 11.56
CA LEU A 153 6.56 6.13 12.85
C LEU A 153 5.07 5.79 12.76
N LEU A 154 4.41 6.23 11.68
CA LEU A 154 3.00 5.89 11.45
C LEU A 154 2.77 4.40 11.20
N HIS A 155 3.64 3.73 10.45
CA HIS A 155 3.55 2.27 10.27
C HIS A 155 3.71 1.52 11.61
N VAL A 156 4.66 1.93 12.45
CA VAL A 156 4.83 1.37 13.80
C VAL A 156 3.61 1.64 14.67
N TYR A 157 3.07 2.86 14.63
CA TYR A 157 1.85 3.22 15.35
C TYR A 157 0.65 2.37 14.90
N VAL A 158 0.43 2.24 13.59
CA VAL A 158 -0.65 1.42 13.03
C VAL A 158 -0.49 -0.05 13.43
N LEU A 159 0.73 -0.58 13.44
CA LEU A 159 1.00 -1.94 13.91
C LEU A 159 0.64 -2.10 15.39
N GLY A 160 1.00 -1.14 16.24
CA GLY A 160 0.64 -1.15 17.67
C GLY A 160 -0.87 -1.08 17.91
N VAL A 161 -1.57 -0.20 17.18
CA VAL A 161 -3.04 -0.10 17.23
C VAL A 161 -3.69 -1.41 16.77
N TYR A 162 -3.15 -2.03 15.72
CA TYR A 162 -3.64 -3.32 15.26
C TYR A 162 -3.40 -4.44 16.28
N ALA A 163 -2.20 -4.52 16.87
CA ALA A 163 -1.87 -5.51 17.89
C ALA A 163 -2.77 -5.40 19.15
N THR A 164 -3.05 -4.17 19.61
CA THR A 164 -3.96 -3.97 20.74
C THR A 164 -5.41 -4.37 20.42
N ARG A 165 -5.87 -4.15 19.17
CA ARG A 165 -7.17 -4.64 18.71
C ARG A 165 -7.23 -6.17 18.65
N LEU A 166 -6.17 -6.82 18.14
CA LEU A 166 -6.06 -8.28 18.13
C LEU A 166 -6.17 -8.87 19.54
N GLN A 167 -5.49 -8.27 20.52
CA GLN A 167 -5.56 -8.71 21.91
C GLN A 167 -6.97 -8.61 22.49
N LYS A 168 -7.67 -7.50 22.25
CA LYS A 168 -9.05 -7.31 22.73
C LYS A 168 -10.01 -8.34 22.16
N MET A 169 -9.90 -8.67 20.86
CA MET A 169 -10.76 -9.68 20.22
C MET A 169 -10.50 -11.09 20.71
N LYS A 170 -9.28 -11.40 21.15
CA LYS A 170 -8.89 -12.71 21.71
C LYS A 170 -9.41 -12.95 23.13
N VAL A 171 -9.83 -11.88 23.83
CA VAL A 171 -10.31 -11.90 25.22
C VAL A 171 -11.85 -11.97 25.30
N MET A 172 -12.55 -11.72 24.19
CA MET A 172 -13.98 -12.02 24.03
C MET A 172 -14.17 -13.49 23.61
#